data_AF-A0A7C0Y5H3-F1
#
_entry.id   AF-A0A7C0Y5H3-F1
#
_cell.length_a   1.000
_cell.length_b   1.000
_cell.length_c   1.000
_cell.angle_alpha   90.00
_cell.angle_beta   90.00
_cell.angle_gamma   90.00
#
_symmetry.space_group_name_H-M   'P 1'
#
loop_
_entity.id
_entity.type
_entity.pdbx_description
1 polymer ?
#
loop_
_entity_poly.entity_id
_entity_poly.type
_entity_poly.pdbx_seq_one_letter_code
_entity_poly.pdbx_strand_id
1 'polypeptide(L)'
;MLRAGDVGRAIFKDLITLEEAIARLESELPPKPKVIEVFLGEALNKVLAEDVKAPINTPPYPRSLVDGYVVNYLDVKEASEDKPVKLKVKGRVRVGEHPDLTLRRGESVEIDTGAVIPKGGNAVVPVEETKCVDNYVLIYRPVGYGENIAWPGNDISSSELVATKGTLVTPELIGVLASLGISKVKVFRKPKVCIISTGNELIEPGNELIKGKVYDVNTYALTSKLKSLGYECISLGIVPDDEVKLRKVLSRAMELCDVVVISGGSSAGPEDLVYRVLSDLGKLIVHGIRLKPGKPTAIAVINDKPVFGLPGNPVSALMNFELIVKPYLMKLSGLKPPKPQSIKATLATMVKGAKGRRTYYPVKVFKGRGGYYAFGVSFESYMIGKFFSSDGYIIISEFRDSPLIPGELVDVYLLSNERLNYSVACFGEELDLITNKLRSEGVKVKDYICSPPLTKFVIDEYIADLVVTSELPKEIPKQYGVMEFRLKYVLAGRVGSQIALPRYPRGTLLEYLVNEVINILRLGEYTEIPVNSSKHALALLKAGYLTLTPLPKYLVSNESIVIRELGSRSLYLLFKKELSGLVRCVLS
;
A
#
# COMPACT_ATOMS: atom_id res chain seq x y z
N MET A 1 23.06 21.44 52.14
CA MET A 1 23.27 20.72 50.87
C MET A 1 22.42 19.47 50.88
N LEU A 2 21.45 19.35 49.98
CA LEU A 2 20.78 18.08 49.66
C LEU A 2 21.24 17.69 48.24
N ARG A 3 21.47 16.39 47.99
CA ARG A 3 21.89 15.91 46.67
C ARG A 3 20.70 15.95 45.71
N ALA A 4 20.96 16.25 44.44
CA ALA A 4 19.95 16.16 43.39
C ALA A 4 19.41 14.72 43.33
N GLY A 5 18.09 14.56 43.24
CA GLY A 5 17.45 13.24 43.23
C GLY A 5 17.65 12.53 41.90
N ASP A 6 17.90 11.22 41.96
CA ASP A 6 17.99 10.37 40.77
C ASP A 6 16.67 10.35 40.00
N VAL A 7 16.66 10.97 38.81
CA VAL A 7 15.50 10.98 37.91
C VAL A 7 15.39 9.60 37.22
N GLY A 8 14.85 8.64 37.96
CA GLY A 8 14.71 7.25 37.53
C GLY A 8 13.95 7.12 36.21
N ARG A 9 14.54 6.40 35.24
CA ARG A 9 13.93 6.18 33.91
C ARG A 9 12.58 5.46 34.05
N ALA A 10 11.58 5.90 33.29
CA ALA A 10 10.31 5.20 33.17
C ALA A 10 10.48 3.89 32.37
N ILE A 11 10.92 2.84 33.05
CA ILE A 11 10.93 1.49 32.50
C ILE A 11 9.47 1.07 32.29
N PHE A 12 9.10 0.72 31.06
CA PHE A 12 7.84 0.05 30.74
C PHE A 12 7.71 -1.23 31.58
N LYS A 13 6.96 -1.18 32.68
CA LYS A 13 6.97 -2.23 33.72
C LYS A 13 6.30 -3.51 33.21
N ASP A 14 5.16 -3.38 32.54
CA ASP A 14 4.38 -4.49 32.00
C ASP A 14 4.02 -4.25 30.53
N LEU A 15 4.80 -4.83 29.61
CA LEU A 15 4.44 -4.85 28.20
C LEU A 15 3.35 -5.90 27.95
N ILE A 16 2.24 -5.48 27.32
CA ILE A 16 1.10 -6.33 26.96
C ILE A 16 1.17 -6.82 25.50
N THR A 17 0.37 -7.82 25.12
CA THR A 17 0.30 -8.27 23.70
C THR A 17 -0.48 -7.28 22.84
N LEU A 18 -0.40 -7.43 21.51
CA LEU A 18 -1.19 -6.63 20.58
C LEU A 18 -2.70 -6.88 20.76
N GLU A 19 -3.07 -8.15 20.93
CA GLU A 19 -4.45 -8.59 21.15
C GLU A 19 -4.99 -8.02 22.46
N GLU A 20 -4.19 -8.03 23.53
CA GLU A 20 -4.56 -7.45 24.82
C GLU A 20 -4.69 -5.92 24.76
N ALA A 21 -3.80 -5.23 24.04
CA ALA A 21 -3.91 -3.78 23.83
C ALA A 21 -5.21 -3.39 23.11
N ILE A 22 -5.60 -4.15 22.10
CA ILE A 22 -6.87 -3.97 21.37
C ILE A 22 -8.06 -4.32 22.26
N ALA A 23 -8.01 -5.45 22.98
CA ALA A 23 -9.10 -5.89 23.86
C ALA A 23 -9.36 -4.91 25.02
N ARG A 24 -8.31 -4.38 25.65
CA ARG A 24 -8.45 -3.35 26.71
C ARG A 24 -9.08 -2.07 26.17
N LEU A 25 -8.67 -1.60 24.99
CA LEU A 25 -9.27 -0.42 24.34
C LEU A 25 -10.74 -0.65 24.00
N GLU A 26 -11.09 -1.77 23.38
CA GLU A 26 -12.47 -2.06 22.95
C GLU A 26 -13.39 -2.47 24.11
N SER A 27 -12.83 -2.87 25.25
CA SER A 27 -13.56 -3.06 26.51
C SER A 27 -13.89 -1.71 27.18
N GLU A 28 -12.96 -0.76 27.19
CA GLU A 28 -13.18 0.57 27.79
C GLU A 28 -14.08 1.45 26.91
N LEU A 29 -13.72 1.55 25.62
CA LEU A 29 -14.41 2.35 24.63
C LEU A 29 -14.79 1.46 23.45
N PRO A 30 -15.91 0.72 23.54
CA PRO A 30 -16.39 -0.10 22.43
C PRO A 30 -16.61 0.76 21.18
N PRO A 31 -16.03 0.41 20.02
CA PRO A 31 -16.16 1.21 18.80
C PRO A 31 -17.60 1.17 18.30
N LYS A 32 -18.35 2.25 18.57
CA LYS A 32 -19.77 2.44 18.21
C LYS A 32 -19.89 3.31 16.96
N PRO A 33 -20.25 2.76 15.79
CA PRO A 33 -20.51 3.55 14.60
C PRO A 33 -21.66 4.54 14.79
N LYS A 34 -21.44 5.81 14.42
CA LYS A 34 -22.50 6.82 14.38
C LYS A 34 -23.22 6.74 13.03
N VAL A 35 -24.54 6.60 13.04
CA VAL A 35 -25.37 6.58 11.82
C VAL A 35 -25.65 8.01 11.37
N ILE A 36 -25.60 8.25 10.05
CA ILE A 36 -26.04 9.48 9.40
C ILE A 36 -26.85 9.13 8.14
N GLU A 37 -27.77 10.00 7.74
CA GLU A 37 -28.36 9.97 6.40
C GLU A 37 -27.52 10.84 5.46
N VAL A 38 -27.27 10.38 4.24
CA VAL A 38 -26.54 11.13 3.21
C VAL A 38 -27.23 11.00 1.85
N PHE A 39 -27.02 11.98 0.96
CA PHE A 39 -27.39 11.84 -0.44
C PHE A 39 -26.57 10.73 -1.12
N LEU A 40 -27.16 10.05 -2.10
CA LEU A 40 -26.56 8.87 -2.73
C LEU A 40 -25.18 9.14 -3.35
N GLY A 41 -24.98 10.32 -3.95
CA GLY A 41 -23.67 10.74 -4.49
C GLY A 41 -22.56 10.88 -3.44
N GLU A 42 -22.91 11.04 -2.17
CA GLU A 42 -21.95 11.04 -1.06
C GLU A 42 -21.78 9.65 -0.42
N ALA A 43 -22.56 8.64 -0.78
CA ALA A 43 -22.59 7.36 -0.09
C ALA A 43 -21.36 6.48 -0.39
N LEU A 44 -20.66 6.74 -1.50
CA LEU A 44 -19.49 5.99 -1.98
C LEU A 44 -18.43 5.78 -0.89
N ASN A 45 -17.93 4.55 -0.76
CA ASN A 45 -16.93 4.14 0.23
C ASN A 45 -17.34 4.35 1.71
N LYS A 46 -18.64 4.54 1.99
CA LYS A 46 -19.27 4.42 3.32
C LYS A 46 -19.99 3.06 3.41
N VAL A 47 -20.48 2.69 4.60
CA VAL A 47 -21.12 1.39 4.85
C VAL A 47 -22.58 1.59 5.23
N LEU A 48 -23.51 0.79 4.68
CA LEU A 48 -24.93 0.86 4.99
C LEU A 48 -25.21 0.56 6.48
N ALA A 49 -26.02 1.41 7.12
CA ALA A 49 -26.36 1.32 8.54
C ALA A 49 -27.63 0.51 8.83
N GLU A 50 -28.40 0.19 7.79
CA GLU A 50 -29.64 -0.57 7.78
C GLU A 50 -29.73 -1.41 6.50
N ASP A 51 -30.65 -2.37 6.45
CA ASP A 51 -30.96 -3.12 5.24
C ASP A 51 -31.74 -2.25 4.27
N VAL A 52 -31.39 -2.29 2.98
CA VAL A 52 -32.12 -1.59 1.92
C VAL A 52 -32.99 -2.57 1.15
N LYS A 53 -34.27 -2.24 1.04
CA LYS A 53 -35.25 -2.96 0.21
C LYS A 53 -35.67 -2.12 -0.99
N ALA A 54 -36.01 -2.80 -2.08
CA ALA A 54 -36.54 -2.16 -3.27
C ALA A 54 -37.94 -1.56 -3.00
N PRO A 55 -38.15 -0.24 -3.20
CA PRO A 55 -39.48 0.36 -3.06
C PRO A 55 -40.39 0.01 -4.25
N ILE A 56 -39.80 -0.16 -5.43
CA ILE A 56 -40.47 -0.41 -6.70
C ILE A 56 -39.93 -1.68 -7.38
N ASN A 57 -40.64 -2.15 -8.39
CA ASN A 57 -40.12 -3.12 -9.34
C ASN A 57 -39.14 -2.45 -10.32
N THR A 58 -38.09 -3.17 -10.71
CA THR A 58 -37.22 -2.84 -11.84
C THR A 58 -37.37 -3.93 -12.93
N PRO A 59 -37.80 -3.58 -14.16
CA PRO A 59 -38.49 -2.34 -14.52
C PRO A 59 -39.84 -2.20 -13.77
N PRO A 60 -40.44 -1.00 -13.67
CA PRO A 60 -41.70 -0.80 -12.95
C PRO A 60 -42.95 -1.24 -13.76
N TYR A 61 -42.83 -1.28 -15.09
CA TYR A 61 -43.91 -1.59 -16.03
C TYR A 61 -43.40 -2.58 -17.09
N PRO A 62 -44.28 -3.39 -17.72
CA PRO A 62 -43.87 -4.18 -18.88
C PRO A 62 -43.39 -3.24 -19.99
N ARG A 63 -42.19 -3.47 -20.50
CA ARG A 63 -41.58 -2.66 -21.56
C ARG A 63 -40.99 -3.52 -22.67
N SER A 64 -40.94 -2.96 -23.87
CA SER A 64 -40.30 -3.65 -25.00
C SER A 64 -38.79 -3.81 -24.79
N LEU A 65 -38.25 -4.92 -25.26
CA LEU A 65 -36.81 -5.18 -25.39
C LEU A 65 -36.26 -4.82 -26.78
N VAL A 66 -37.13 -4.61 -27.78
CA VAL A 66 -36.78 -4.34 -29.18
C VAL A 66 -37.65 -3.22 -29.77
N ASP A 67 -37.21 -2.60 -30.85
CA ASP A 67 -38.06 -1.77 -31.70
C ASP A 67 -38.87 -2.68 -32.63
N GLY A 68 -40.16 -2.39 -32.84
CA GLY A 68 -41.03 -3.27 -33.62
C GLY A 68 -42.52 -3.09 -33.37
N TYR A 69 -43.26 -4.19 -33.28
CA TYR A 69 -44.72 -4.17 -33.17
C TYR A 69 -45.22 -5.01 -31.99
N VAL A 70 -45.95 -4.37 -31.08
CA VAL A 70 -46.72 -5.05 -30.04
C VAL A 70 -47.89 -5.77 -30.69
N VAL A 71 -48.04 -7.04 -30.35
CA VAL A 71 -49.11 -7.92 -30.85
C VAL A 71 -49.76 -8.67 -29.68
N ASN A 72 -50.87 -9.35 -29.97
CA ASN A 72 -51.31 -10.47 -29.16
C ASN A 72 -50.76 -11.76 -29.80
N TYR A 73 -49.99 -12.55 -29.07
CA TYR A 73 -49.27 -13.73 -29.60
C TYR A 73 -50.20 -14.72 -30.31
N LEU A 74 -51.46 -14.84 -29.87
CA LEU A 74 -52.48 -15.70 -30.49
C LEU A 74 -52.94 -15.22 -31.88
N ASP A 75 -52.62 -13.99 -32.31
CA ASP A 75 -52.93 -13.53 -33.68
C ASP A 75 -51.81 -13.96 -34.66
N VAL A 76 -50.56 -14.02 -34.18
CA VAL A 76 -49.36 -14.26 -35.00
C VAL A 76 -48.79 -15.68 -34.89
N LYS A 77 -49.37 -16.54 -34.04
CA LYS A 77 -48.94 -17.93 -33.81
C LYS A 77 -48.78 -18.76 -35.10
N GLU A 78 -49.59 -18.48 -36.11
CA GLU A 78 -49.65 -19.20 -37.40
C GLU A 78 -48.98 -18.42 -38.55
N ALA A 79 -48.14 -17.43 -38.24
CA ALA A 79 -47.37 -16.66 -39.21
C ALA A 79 -46.15 -17.44 -39.72
N SER A 80 -45.79 -17.24 -40.98
CA SER A 80 -44.57 -17.74 -41.61
C SER A 80 -44.18 -16.88 -42.81
N GLU A 81 -42.98 -17.07 -43.38
CA GLU A 81 -42.50 -16.30 -44.54
C GLU A 81 -43.44 -16.41 -45.76
N ASP A 82 -43.96 -17.62 -46.02
CA ASP A 82 -44.91 -17.93 -47.10
C ASP A 82 -46.36 -17.49 -46.78
N LYS A 83 -46.68 -17.27 -45.50
CA LYS A 83 -48.02 -16.97 -45.01
C LYS A 83 -47.99 -15.92 -43.88
N PRO A 84 -47.60 -14.67 -44.19
CA PRO A 84 -47.51 -13.62 -43.18
C PRO A 84 -48.89 -13.19 -42.66
N VAL A 85 -48.97 -12.93 -41.35
CA VAL A 85 -50.19 -12.43 -40.71
C VAL A 85 -50.26 -10.91 -40.88
N LYS A 86 -51.41 -10.41 -41.37
CA LYS A 86 -51.66 -8.96 -41.56
C LYS A 86 -52.45 -8.39 -40.38
N LEU A 87 -51.83 -7.50 -39.60
CA LEU A 87 -52.46 -6.82 -38.45
C LEU A 87 -52.67 -5.33 -38.75
N LYS A 88 -53.74 -4.72 -38.21
CA LYS A 88 -53.99 -3.28 -38.37
C LYS A 88 -53.17 -2.48 -37.34
N VAL A 89 -52.33 -1.57 -37.81
CA VAL A 89 -51.58 -0.66 -36.93
C VAL A 89 -52.54 0.39 -36.35
N LYS A 90 -52.52 0.57 -35.03
CA LYS A 90 -53.41 1.50 -34.31
C LYS A 90 -52.75 2.81 -33.88
N GLY A 91 -51.43 2.90 -34.00
CA GLY A 91 -50.61 4.02 -33.57
C GLY A 91 -49.22 3.53 -33.18
N ARG A 92 -48.45 4.44 -32.57
CA ARG A 92 -47.11 4.18 -32.03
C ARG A 92 -47.07 4.54 -30.54
N VAL A 93 -46.21 3.87 -29.77
CA VAL A 93 -45.89 4.24 -28.38
C VAL A 93 -44.38 4.40 -28.26
N ARG A 94 -43.92 5.60 -27.89
CA ARG A 94 -42.50 5.92 -27.76
C ARG A 94 -41.97 5.76 -26.36
N VAL A 95 -40.65 5.71 -26.23
CA VAL A 95 -39.99 5.64 -24.91
C VAL A 95 -40.31 6.91 -24.09
N GLY A 96 -40.80 6.71 -22.87
CA GLY A 96 -41.24 7.79 -21.97
C GLY A 96 -42.73 8.18 -22.09
N GLU A 97 -43.46 7.70 -23.10
CA GLU A 97 -44.91 7.93 -23.23
C GLU A 97 -45.72 6.94 -22.37
N HIS A 98 -46.89 7.36 -21.87
CA HIS A 98 -47.88 6.47 -21.26
C HIS A 98 -48.96 6.12 -22.30
N PRO A 99 -49.14 4.84 -22.67
CA PRO A 99 -50.06 4.47 -23.74
C PRO A 99 -51.52 4.48 -23.29
N ASP A 100 -52.24 5.57 -23.59
CA ASP A 100 -53.71 5.63 -23.47
C ASP A 100 -54.43 4.94 -24.64
N LEU A 101 -54.05 3.68 -24.89
CA LEU A 101 -54.63 2.83 -25.91
C LEU A 101 -54.64 1.37 -25.47
N THR A 102 -55.60 0.60 -25.99
CA THR A 102 -55.77 -0.83 -25.67
C THR A 102 -55.85 -1.63 -26.96
N LEU A 103 -54.93 -2.59 -27.10
CA LEU A 103 -54.80 -3.49 -28.22
C LEU A 103 -55.93 -4.54 -28.23
N ARG A 104 -56.52 -4.81 -29.39
CA ARG A 104 -57.51 -5.87 -29.60
C ARG A 104 -56.97 -6.94 -30.55
N ARG A 105 -57.71 -8.05 -30.69
CA ARG A 105 -57.42 -9.11 -31.67
C ARG A 105 -57.34 -8.54 -33.10
N GLY A 106 -56.36 -8.98 -33.88
CA GLY A 106 -56.12 -8.50 -35.25
C GLY A 106 -55.49 -7.09 -35.35
N GLU A 107 -55.10 -6.49 -34.23
CA GLU A 107 -54.50 -5.16 -34.16
C GLU A 107 -53.03 -5.22 -33.72
N SER A 108 -52.25 -4.20 -34.08
CA SER A 108 -50.85 -4.03 -33.70
C SER A 108 -50.57 -2.58 -33.33
N VAL A 109 -49.48 -2.34 -32.60
CA VAL A 109 -49.00 -1.01 -32.22
C VAL A 109 -47.49 -0.96 -32.44
N GLU A 110 -47.01 0.02 -33.19
CA GLU A 110 -45.57 0.28 -33.37
C GLU A 110 -44.97 0.71 -32.02
N ILE A 111 -43.80 0.21 -31.65
CA ILE A 111 -43.22 0.45 -30.33
C ILE A 111 -41.71 0.64 -30.39
N ASP A 112 -41.21 1.62 -29.63
CA ASP A 112 -39.79 1.89 -29.45
C ASP A 112 -39.18 0.94 -28.40
N THR A 113 -37.89 0.63 -28.52
CA THR A 113 -37.15 -0.10 -27.47
C THR A 113 -37.30 0.59 -26.11
N GLY A 114 -37.85 -0.13 -25.14
CA GLY A 114 -38.07 0.36 -23.78
C GLY A 114 -39.32 1.18 -23.52
N ALA A 115 -40.16 1.41 -24.53
CA ALA A 115 -41.51 1.95 -24.33
C ALA A 115 -42.42 0.95 -23.59
N VAL A 116 -43.47 1.47 -22.95
CA VAL A 116 -44.40 0.67 -22.13
C VAL A 116 -45.36 -0.14 -23.02
N ILE A 117 -45.55 -1.43 -22.70
CA ILE A 117 -46.48 -2.29 -23.43
C ILE A 117 -47.94 -1.82 -23.18
N PRO A 118 -48.71 -1.49 -24.22
CA PRO A 118 -50.13 -1.12 -24.09
C PRO A 118 -50.99 -2.29 -23.62
N LYS A 119 -52.10 -1.97 -22.93
CA LYS A 119 -53.06 -2.98 -22.44
C LYS A 119 -53.54 -3.88 -23.58
N GLY A 120 -53.57 -5.20 -23.36
CA GLY A 120 -53.96 -6.20 -24.36
C GLY A 120 -52.84 -6.70 -25.27
N GLY A 121 -51.70 -6.00 -25.32
CA GLY A 121 -50.46 -6.51 -25.90
C GLY A 121 -49.77 -7.51 -24.96
N ASN A 122 -49.15 -8.55 -25.51
CA ASN A 122 -48.49 -9.59 -24.72
C ASN A 122 -47.28 -10.27 -25.40
N ALA A 123 -46.87 -9.81 -26.59
CA ALA A 123 -45.59 -10.11 -27.21
C ALA A 123 -45.16 -8.94 -28.10
N VAL A 124 -43.87 -8.83 -28.43
CA VAL A 124 -43.36 -7.86 -29.43
C VAL A 124 -42.62 -8.61 -30.54
N VAL A 125 -43.00 -8.33 -31.79
CA VAL A 125 -42.27 -8.79 -32.97
C VAL A 125 -41.21 -7.74 -33.33
N PRO A 126 -39.91 -8.09 -33.46
CA PRO A 126 -38.87 -7.16 -33.88
C PRO A 126 -39.16 -6.56 -35.26
N VAL A 127 -38.80 -5.30 -35.50
CA VAL A 127 -39.10 -4.59 -36.76
C VAL A 127 -38.56 -5.32 -37.99
N GLU A 128 -37.43 -6.01 -37.87
CA GLU A 128 -36.77 -6.81 -38.91
C GLU A 128 -37.60 -8.00 -39.40
N GLU A 129 -38.47 -8.55 -38.53
CA GLU A 129 -39.34 -9.70 -38.80
C GLU A 129 -40.70 -9.25 -39.37
N THR A 130 -40.81 -7.98 -39.82
CA THR A 130 -42.05 -7.33 -40.24
C THR A 130 -41.93 -6.48 -41.49
N LYS A 131 -43.08 -6.14 -42.09
CA LYS A 131 -43.17 -5.14 -43.18
C LYS A 131 -44.42 -4.28 -43.04
N CYS A 132 -44.23 -2.99 -42.83
CA CYS A 132 -45.32 -2.02 -42.82
C CYS A 132 -45.85 -1.80 -44.26
N VAL A 133 -47.18 -1.78 -44.42
CA VAL A 133 -47.90 -1.53 -45.68
C VAL A 133 -49.18 -0.77 -45.35
N ASP A 134 -49.23 0.52 -45.73
CA ASP A 134 -50.30 1.46 -45.34
C ASP A 134 -50.52 1.47 -43.81
N ASN A 135 -51.76 1.35 -43.36
CA ASN A 135 -52.14 1.26 -41.94
C ASN A 135 -52.08 -0.18 -41.39
N TYR A 136 -51.24 -1.05 -41.96
CA TYR A 136 -51.09 -2.45 -41.58
C TYR A 136 -49.63 -2.87 -41.48
N VAL A 137 -49.37 -3.90 -40.69
CA VAL A 137 -48.09 -4.60 -40.65
C VAL A 137 -48.29 -6.05 -41.08
N LEU A 138 -47.36 -6.56 -41.89
CA LEU A 138 -47.18 -7.98 -42.18
C LEU A 138 -46.16 -8.55 -41.20
N ILE A 139 -46.54 -9.61 -40.50
CA ILE A 139 -45.72 -10.37 -39.55
C ILE A 139 -45.29 -11.67 -40.22
N TYR A 140 -43.99 -11.91 -40.39
CA TYR A 140 -43.45 -13.10 -41.09
C TYR A 140 -43.05 -14.24 -40.15
N ARG A 141 -42.97 -13.98 -38.85
CA ARG A 141 -42.51 -14.94 -37.83
C ARG A 141 -43.47 -14.97 -36.63
N PRO A 142 -43.76 -16.14 -36.05
CA PRO A 142 -44.53 -16.23 -34.81
C PRO A 142 -43.67 -15.86 -33.59
N VAL A 143 -44.30 -15.27 -32.57
CA VAL A 143 -43.67 -14.99 -31.27
C VAL A 143 -44.48 -15.62 -30.14
N GLY A 144 -43.79 -16.02 -29.07
CA GLY A 144 -44.40 -16.58 -27.85
C GLY A 144 -44.98 -15.52 -26.92
N TYR A 145 -45.84 -15.95 -25.98
CA TYR A 145 -46.32 -15.07 -24.91
C TYR A 145 -45.14 -14.56 -24.08
N GLY A 146 -45.03 -13.24 -23.92
CA GLY A 146 -43.95 -12.57 -23.21
C GLY A 146 -42.64 -12.42 -23.98
N GLU A 147 -42.56 -12.91 -25.23
CA GLU A 147 -41.37 -12.74 -26.06
C GLU A 147 -41.10 -11.25 -26.33
N ASN A 148 -39.83 -10.86 -26.19
CA ASN A 148 -39.33 -9.48 -26.29
C ASN A 148 -39.96 -8.47 -25.31
N ILE A 149 -40.52 -8.93 -24.19
CA ILE A 149 -41.02 -8.07 -23.10
C ILE A 149 -40.19 -8.28 -21.83
N ALA A 150 -39.65 -7.18 -21.27
CA ALA A 150 -39.17 -7.17 -19.89
C ALA A 150 -40.35 -6.87 -18.97
N TRP A 151 -40.73 -7.84 -18.13
CA TRP A 151 -41.87 -7.75 -17.21
C TRP A 151 -41.49 -7.02 -15.92
N PRO A 152 -42.48 -6.48 -15.17
CA PRO A 152 -42.20 -5.78 -13.92
C PRO A 152 -41.48 -6.66 -12.91
N GLY A 153 -40.31 -6.22 -12.44
CA GLY A 153 -39.54 -6.92 -11.41
C GLY A 153 -38.61 -8.02 -11.93
N ASN A 154 -38.42 -8.14 -13.25
CA ASN A 154 -37.49 -9.09 -13.87
C ASN A 154 -36.00 -8.89 -13.48
N ASP A 155 -35.62 -7.70 -13.00
CA ASP A 155 -34.28 -7.39 -12.49
C ASP A 155 -34.29 -7.36 -10.96
N ILE A 156 -35.17 -6.55 -10.36
CA ILE A 156 -35.36 -6.45 -8.90
C ILE A 156 -36.86 -6.30 -8.61
N SER A 157 -37.41 -7.12 -7.71
CA SER A 157 -38.81 -7.05 -7.30
C SER A 157 -39.03 -6.11 -6.11
N SER A 158 -40.20 -5.45 -6.03
CA SER A 158 -40.57 -4.61 -4.89
C SER A 158 -40.56 -5.42 -3.58
N SER A 159 -40.10 -4.79 -2.51
CA SER A 159 -39.82 -5.36 -1.18
C SER A 159 -38.69 -6.41 -1.10
N GLU A 160 -38.00 -6.70 -2.21
CA GLU A 160 -36.79 -7.53 -2.23
C GLU A 160 -35.64 -6.88 -1.44
N LEU A 161 -34.76 -7.71 -0.85
CA LEU A 161 -33.60 -7.27 -0.07
C LEU A 161 -32.40 -7.01 -1.01
N VAL A 162 -32.19 -5.74 -1.35
CA VAL A 162 -31.17 -5.29 -2.32
C VAL A 162 -29.77 -5.29 -1.71
N ALA A 163 -29.64 -4.86 -0.46
CA ALA A 163 -28.36 -4.84 0.25
C ALA A 163 -28.58 -4.92 1.77
N THR A 164 -27.68 -5.60 2.49
CA THR A 164 -27.75 -5.72 3.94
C THR A 164 -26.94 -4.64 4.65
N LYS A 165 -27.34 -4.34 5.89
CA LYS A 165 -26.57 -3.58 6.87
C LYS A 165 -25.15 -4.14 6.98
N GLY A 166 -24.15 -3.26 6.88
CA GLY A 166 -22.74 -3.64 6.82
C GLY A 166 -22.18 -3.82 5.41
N THR A 167 -22.99 -3.68 4.36
CA THR A 167 -22.52 -3.64 2.96
C THR A 167 -21.77 -2.34 2.69
N LEU A 168 -20.61 -2.44 2.04
CA LEU A 168 -19.84 -1.31 1.53
C LEU A 168 -20.54 -0.74 0.30
N VAL A 169 -20.74 0.58 0.25
CA VAL A 169 -21.34 1.25 -0.90
C VAL A 169 -20.30 1.46 -2.00
N THR A 170 -20.44 0.68 -3.07
CA THR A 170 -19.62 0.72 -4.29
C THR A 170 -20.33 1.48 -5.43
N PRO A 171 -19.67 1.79 -6.56
CA PRO A 171 -20.32 2.43 -7.71
C PRO A 171 -21.49 1.62 -8.28
N GLU A 172 -21.41 0.30 -8.26
CA GLU A 172 -22.44 -0.60 -8.77
C GLU A 172 -23.70 -0.55 -7.88
N LEU A 173 -23.50 -0.60 -6.55
CA LEU A 173 -24.60 -0.44 -5.60
C LEU A 173 -25.22 0.97 -5.67
N ILE A 174 -24.43 2.02 -5.95
CA ILE A 174 -24.98 3.35 -6.25
C ILE A 174 -25.87 3.32 -7.49
N GLY A 175 -25.47 2.63 -8.57
CA GLY A 175 -26.30 2.45 -9.77
C GLY A 175 -27.63 1.76 -9.47
N VAL A 176 -27.61 0.68 -8.68
CA VAL A 176 -28.81 -0.06 -8.25
C VAL A 176 -29.73 0.78 -7.35
N LEU A 177 -29.17 1.52 -6.39
CA LEU A 177 -29.95 2.41 -5.54
C LEU A 177 -30.59 3.56 -6.35
N ALA A 178 -29.88 4.07 -7.36
CA ALA A 178 -30.40 5.10 -8.26
C ALA A 178 -31.52 4.59 -9.17
N SER A 179 -31.42 3.38 -9.74
CA SER A 179 -32.48 2.81 -10.59
C SER A 179 -33.78 2.55 -9.81
N LEU A 180 -33.65 2.25 -8.51
CA LEU A 180 -34.76 2.13 -7.55
C LEU A 180 -35.30 3.48 -7.03
N GLY A 181 -34.77 4.61 -7.50
CA GLY A 181 -35.21 5.96 -7.10
C GLY A 181 -34.72 6.42 -5.71
N ILE A 182 -33.78 5.71 -5.08
CA ILE A 182 -33.33 5.96 -3.71
C ILE A 182 -32.30 7.10 -3.70
N SER A 183 -32.76 8.33 -3.49
CA SER A 183 -31.91 9.53 -3.50
C SER A 183 -31.02 9.72 -2.26
N LYS A 184 -31.31 9.00 -1.16
CA LYS A 184 -30.57 9.04 0.11
C LYS A 184 -30.50 7.67 0.77
N VAL A 185 -29.44 7.43 1.55
CA VAL A 185 -29.26 6.21 2.36
C VAL A 185 -28.71 6.51 3.74
N LYS A 186 -29.06 5.68 4.73
CA LYS A 186 -28.44 5.71 6.06
C LYS A 186 -27.14 4.89 6.04
N VAL A 187 -26.05 5.54 6.44
CA VAL A 187 -24.69 4.99 6.44
C VAL A 187 -23.97 5.26 7.75
N PHE A 188 -22.95 4.46 8.04
CA PHE A 188 -22.04 4.74 9.14
C PHE A 188 -21.07 5.87 8.76
N ARG A 189 -21.04 6.91 9.58
CA ARG A 189 -20.16 8.07 9.42
C ARG A 189 -18.72 7.67 9.79
N LYS A 190 -17.78 7.88 8.86
CA LYS A 190 -16.35 7.79 9.17
C LYS A 190 -15.95 8.86 10.21
N PRO A 191 -15.20 8.49 11.27
CA PRO A 191 -14.69 9.46 12.24
C PRO A 191 -13.73 10.47 11.60
N LYS A 192 -13.70 11.70 12.11
CA LYS A 192 -12.65 12.70 11.80
C LYS A 192 -11.41 12.42 12.65
N VAL A 193 -10.21 12.48 12.06
CA VAL A 193 -8.95 12.12 12.73
C VAL A 193 -7.97 13.29 12.77
N CYS A 194 -7.55 13.70 13.96
CA CYS A 194 -6.54 14.74 14.14
C CYS A 194 -5.15 14.11 14.29
N ILE A 195 -4.14 14.67 13.64
CA ILE A 195 -2.73 14.29 13.80
C ILE A 195 -1.95 15.43 14.44
N ILE A 196 -1.16 15.08 15.45
CA ILE A 196 -0.22 15.94 16.16
C ILE A 196 1.16 15.28 16.06
N SER A 197 2.17 16.05 15.66
CA SER A 197 3.57 15.61 15.71
C SER A 197 4.25 16.27 16.91
N THR A 198 5.09 15.55 17.67
CA THR A 198 5.84 16.13 18.79
C THR A 198 7.30 15.69 18.75
N GLY A 199 8.21 16.64 18.90
CA GLY A 199 9.64 16.40 18.83
C GLY A 199 10.43 17.68 18.58
N ASN A 200 11.27 18.07 19.53
CA ASN A 200 12.16 19.22 19.42
C ASN A 200 13.18 19.07 18.28
N GLU A 201 13.42 17.85 17.77
CA GLU A 201 14.23 17.56 16.58
C GLU A 201 13.51 17.83 15.24
N LEU A 202 12.19 18.05 15.24
CA LEU A 202 11.42 18.08 13.99
C LEU A 202 11.47 19.46 13.28
N ILE A 203 11.36 19.43 11.95
CA ILE A 203 11.05 20.55 11.05
C ILE A 203 10.14 20.07 9.90
N GLU A 204 9.40 20.98 9.26
CA GLU A 204 8.54 20.62 8.12
C GLU A 204 9.36 20.44 6.82
N PRO A 205 9.08 19.41 5.99
CA PRO A 205 9.66 19.24 4.65
C PRO A 205 9.56 20.50 3.78
N GLY A 206 10.66 20.86 3.12
CA GLY A 206 10.77 22.06 2.27
C GLY A 206 11.54 23.21 2.93
N ASN A 207 11.68 23.20 4.26
CA ASN A 207 12.63 24.06 4.97
C ASN A 207 14.07 23.53 4.86
N GLU A 208 15.07 24.36 5.14
CA GLU A 208 16.47 23.93 5.20
C GLU A 208 16.75 23.02 6.41
N LEU A 209 17.53 21.95 6.20
CA LEU A 209 17.85 20.96 7.24
C LEU A 209 18.99 21.42 8.14
N ILE A 210 18.64 22.14 9.21
CA ILE A 210 19.58 22.59 10.25
C ILE A 210 20.21 21.38 10.97
N LYS A 211 21.50 21.45 11.31
CA LYS A 211 22.21 20.37 12.05
C LYS A 211 21.50 20.04 13.36
N GLY A 212 21.20 18.76 13.56
CA GLY A 212 20.46 18.26 14.73
C GLY A 212 18.94 18.22 14.55
N LYS A 213 18.41 18.72 13.43
CA LYS A 213 17.02 18.54 13.02
C LYS A 213 16.85 17.33 12.10
N VAL A 214 15.61 16.84 12.00
CA VAL A 214 15.12 15.89 10.99
C VAL A 214 13.74 16.35 10.50
N TYR A 215 13.35 15.95 9.29
CA TYR A 215 12.02 16.26 8.77
C TYR A 215 10.92 15.44 9.45
N ASP A 216 9.75 16.03 9.68
CA ASP A 216 8.54 15.28 10.05
C ASP A 216 8.08 14.41 8.87
N VAL A 217 8.33 13.11 8.99
CA VAL A 217 7.88 12.08 8.06
C VAL A 217 6.49 11.53 8.44
N ASN A 218 6.16 11.56 9.73
CA ASN A 218 5.03 10.81 10.27
C ASN A 218 3.71 11.50 9.98
N THR A 219 3.64 12.84 10.09
CA THR A 219 2.44 13.60 9.70
C THR A 219 2.07 13.32 8.25
N TYR A 220 3.03 13.35 7.34
CA TYR A 220 2.80 13.12 5.91
C TYR A 220 2.42 11.66 5.61
N ALA A 221 3.11 10.70 6.22
CA ALA A 221 2.82 9.28 6.03
C ALA A 221 1.44 8.88 6.58
N LEU A 222 1.08 9.35 7.79
CA LEU A 222 -0.18 9.02 8.46
C LEU A 222 -1.38 9.76 7.82
N THR A 223 -1.27 11.06 7.50
CA THR A 223 -2.34 11.78 6.77
C THR A 223 -2.60 11.17 5.39
N SER A 224 -1.56 10.79 4.65
CA SER A 224 -1.70 10.12 3.34
C SER A 224 -2.37 8.74 3.47
N LYS A 225 -2.07 8.00 4.54
CA LYS A 225 -2.72 6.72 4.82
C LYS A 225 -4.20 6.88 5.22
N LEU A 226 -4.55 7.92 5.97
CA LEU A 226 -5.94 8.23 6.31
C LEU A 226 -6.74 8.64 5.08
N LYS A 227 -6.19 9.54 4.25
CA LYS A 227 -6.82 10.01 3.00
C LYS A 227 -7.04 8.86 2.00
N SER A 228 -6.07 7.96 1.83
CA SER A 228 -6.23 6.80 0.92
C SER A 228 -7.23 5.74 1.43
N LEU A 229 -7.60 5.76 2.71
CA LEU A 229 -8.73 4.99 3.27
C LEU A 229 -10.05 5.80 3.29
N GLY A 230 -10.03 7.03 2.77
CA GLY A 230 -11.16 7.95 2.69
C GLY A 230 -11.63 8.48 4.05
N TYR A 231 -10.74 8.67 5.02
CA TYR A 231 -11.01 9.42 6.26
C TYR A 231 -10.69 10.90 6.08
N GLU A 232 -11.49 11.76 6.70
CA GLU A 232 -11.15 13.16 6.88
C GLU A 232 -10.07 13.29 7.96
N CYS A 233 -8.95 13.95 7.65
CA CYS A 233 -7.86 14.15 8.60
C CYS A 233 -7.38 15.60 8.66
N ILE A 234 -7.14 16.09 9.88
CA ILE A 234 -6.63 17.43 10.17
C ILE A 234 -5.21 17.27 10.76
N SER A 235 -4.21 17.90 10.16
CA SER A 235 -2.91 18.06 10.81
C SER A 235 -2.95 19.31 11.69
N LEU A 236 -2.44 19.20 12.91
CA LEU A 236 -2.23 20.31 13.83
C LEU A 236 -0.75 20.74 13.92
N GLY A 237 0.10 20.18 13.06
CA GLY A 237 1.51 20.53 12.91
C GLY A 237 2.44 19.90 13.94
N ILE A 238 3.66 20.43 13.99
CA ILE A 238 4.71 20.06 14.94
C ILE A 238 4.54 20.88 16.23
N VAL A 239 4.47 20.17 17.36
CA VAL A 239 4.45 20.75 18.71
C VAL A 239 5.83 20.52 19.34
N PRO A 240 6.47 21.52 19.96
CA PRO A 240 7.65 21.30 20.81
C PRO A 240 7.32 20.37 21.97
N ASP A 241 8.32 19.68 22.54
CA ASP A 241 8.11 18.81 23.71
C ASP A 241 7.95 19.67 24.99
N ASP A 242 6.78 20.28 25.09
CA ASP A 242 6.35 21.25 26.09
C ASP A 242 4.94 20.87 26.54
N GLU A 243 4.76 20.64 27.84
CA GLU A 243 3.52 20.09 28.38
C GLU A 243 2.32 21.03 28.19
N VAL A 244 2.51 22.34 28.34
CA VAL A 244 1.45 23.34 28.24
C VAL A 244 1.01 23.48 26.78
N LYS A 245 1.96 23.47 25.84
CA LYS A 245 1.67 23.48 24.40
C LYS A 245 0.97 22.18 23.98
N LEU A 246 1.44 21.02 24.42
CA LEU A 246 0.82 19.73 24.09
C LEU A 246 -0.60 19.61 24.65
N ARG A 247 -0.84 19.97 25.93
CA ARG A 247 -2.20 20.02 26.52
C ARG A 247 -3.13 20.94 25.71
N LYS A 248 -2.66 22.13 25.31
CA LYS A 248 -3.45 23.10 24.51
C LYS A 248 -3.81 22.59 23.12
N VAL A 249 -2.85 22.00 22.39
CA VAL A 249 -3.09 21.45 21.05
C VAL A 249 -3.96 20.21 21.13
N LEU A 250 -3.79 19.37 22.15
CA LEU A 250 -4.64 18.21 22.40
C LEU A 250 -6.10 18.61 22.68
N SER A 251 -6.38 19.62 23.52
CA SER A 251 -7.77 20.12 23.73
C SER A 251 -8.44 20.49 22.42
N ARG A 252 -7.75 21.29 21.58
CA ARG A 252 -8.23 21.66 20.24
C ARG A 252 -8.46 20.44 19.33
N ALA A 253 -7.65 19.39 19.46
CA ALA A 253 -7.87 18.14 18.74
C ALA A 253 -9.11 17.38 19.23
N MET A 254 -9.38 17.39 20.54
CA MET A 254 -10.58 16.80 21.14
C MET A 254 -11.86 17.55 20.74
N GLU A 255 -11.77 18.85 20.44
CA GLU A 255 -12.89 19.64 19.90
C GLU A 255 -13.16 19.30 18.41
N LEU A 256 -12.12 19.30 17.57
CA LEU A 256 -12.23 19.18 16.11
C LEU A 256 -12.48 17.76 15.58
N CYS A 257 -12.03 16.73 16.30
CA CYS A 257 -11.97 15.36 15.78
C CYS A 257 -12.67 14.33 16.68
N ASP A 258 -12.97 13.14 16.14
CA ASP A 258 -13.47 11.99 16.92
C ASP A 258 -12.31 11.14 17.49
N VAL A 259 -11.14 11.18 16.84
CA VAL A 259 -9.94 10.41 17.18
C VAL A 259 -8.73 11.31 17.07
N VAL A 260 -7.77 11.18 17.99
CA VAL A 260 -6.49 11.91 17.94
C VAL A 260 -5.33 10.92 17.86
N VAL A 261 -4.36 11.22 17.00
CA VAL A 261 -3.11 10.47 16.84
C VAL A 261 -1.95 11.43 17.09
N ILE A 262 -1.19 11.18 18.15
CA ILE A 262 0.06 11.88 18.45
C ILE A 262 1.20 10.99 17.91
N SER A 263 2.23 11.56 17.29
CA SER A 263 3.42 10.82 16.88
C SER A 263 4.69 11.50 17.40
N GLY A 264 5.56 10.73 18.03
CA GLY A 264 6.74 11.25 18.75
C GLY A 264 6.55 11.29 20.27
N GLY A 265 7.53 11.82 20.99
CA GLY A 265 7.51 12.05 22.45
C GLY A 265 7.44 10.81 23.37
N SER A 266 7.07 9.63 22.85
CA SER A 266 6.78 8.41 23.63
C SER A 266 8.02 7.58 23.99
N SER A 267 9.13 8.20 24.37
CA SER A 267 10.42 7.50 24.54
C SER A 267 10.53 6.78 25.90
N ALA A 268 11.46 5.82 26.01
CA ALA A 268 11.76 5.06 27.23
C ALA A 268 12.55 5.86 28.29
N GLY A 269 12.33 7.18 28.35
CA GLY A 269 13.08 8.13 29.16
C GLY A 269 12.30 8.60 30.39
N PRO A 270 12.91 9.46 31.23
CA PRO A 270 12.18 10.20 32.26
C PRO A 270 11.24 11.27 31.68
N GLU A 271 11.34 11.55 30.38
CA GLU A 271 10.61 12.59 29.65
C GLU A 271 9.50 12.02 28.75
N ASP A 272 8.82 10.92 29.13
CA ASP A 272 7.62 10.44 28.41
C ASP A 272 6.46 11.43 28.62
N LEU A 273 6.52 12.53 27.87
CA LEU A 273 5.63 13.68 27.94
C LEU A 273 4.22 13.31 27.49
N VAL A 274 4.14 12.51 26.43
CA VAL A 274 2.88 12.02 25.86
C VAL A 274 2.18 11.10 26.87
N TYR A 275 2.89 10.16 27.51
CA TYR A 275 2.32 9.36 28.60
C TYR A 275 1.74 10.21 29.73
N ARG A 276 2.51 11.18 30.25
CA ARG A 276 2.06 12.03 31.37
C ARG A 276 0.82 12.86 31.00
N VAL A 277 0.86 13.57 29.87
CA VAL A 277 -0.27 14.39 29.40
C VAL A 277 -1.52 13.53 29.17
N LEU A 278 -1.39 12.31 28.64
CA LEU A 278 -2.52 11.40 28.43
C LEU A 278 -3.05 10.77 29.73
N SER A 279 -2.18 10.50 30.71
CA SER A 279 -2.58 9.95 32.01
C SER A 279 -3.21 11.00 32.94
N ASP A 280 -2.91 12.29 32.75
CA ASP A 280 -3.48 13.39 33.52
C ASP A 280 -4.81 13.89 32.96
N LEU A 281 -5.01 13.78 31.63
CA LEU A 281 -6.21 14.27 30.95
C LEU A 281 -7.30 13.20 30.76
N GLY A 282 -7.03 11.94 31.07
CA GLY A 282 -8.00 10.87 30.97
C GLY A 282 -7.45 9.50 31.34
N LYS A 283 -8.16 8.45 30.93
CA LYS A 283 -7.84 7.08 31.33
C LYS A 283 -6.82 6.46 30.38
N LEU A 284 -5.59 6.27 30.86
CA LEU A 284 -4.58 5.51 30.12
C LEU A 284 -4.89 4.00 30.16
N ILE A 285 -4.93 3.37 28.99
CA ILE A 285 -5.35 1.97 28.78
C ILE A 285 -4.14 1.07 28.49
N VAL A 286 -3.14 1.61 27.79
CA VAL A 286 -1.94 0.91 27.34
C VAL A 286 -0.71 1.80 27.48
N HIS A 287 0.37 1.27 28.06
CA HIS A 287 1.71 1.87 28.06
C HIS A 287 2.75 0.84 27.60
N GLY A 288 2.94 0.80 26.27
CA GLY A 288 3.88 -0.09 25.62
C GLY A 288 3.32 -1.48 25.29
N ILE A 289 3.74 -2.01 24.14
CA ILE A 289 3.25 -3.28 23.56
C ILE A 289 4.45 -4.19 23.25
N ARG A 290 4.26 -5.51 23.30
CA ARG A 290 5.27 -6.53 22.94
C ARG A 290 5.55 -6.59 21.42
N LEU A 291 6.01 -5.49 20.82
CA LEU A 291 6.14 -5.33 19.37
C LEU A 291 7.52 -4.78 18.93
N LYS A 292 8.06 -5.28 17.81
CA LYS A 292 9.14 -4.67 17.03
C LYS A 292 8.74 -4.64 15.54
N PRO A 293 8.83 -3.49 14.84
CA PRO A 293 9.02 -2.12 15.33
C PRO A 293 7.68 -1.57 15.88
N GLY A 294 7.65 -1.01 17.09
CA GLY A 294 6.38 -0.56 17.69
C GLY A 294 6.29 -0.46 19.22
N LYS A 295 7.25 -1.02 19.98
CA LYS A 295 7.21 -1.10 21.46
C LYS A 295 6.56 0.11 22.16
N PRO A 296 7.03 1.36 22.01
CA PRO A 296 6.45 2.50 22.72
C PRO A 296 5.10 2.89 22.09
N THR A 297 4.00 2.58 22.76
CA THR A 297 2.65 2.99 22.33
C THR A 297 1.86 3.42 23.56
N ALA A 298 1.28 4.60 23.53
CA ALA A 298 0.27 5.01 24.50
C ALA A 298 -1.12 4.88 23.86
N ILE A 299 -2.10 4.37 24.60
CA ILE A 299 -3.52 4.46 24.23
C ILE A 299 -4.28 4.97 25.44
N ALA A 300 -5.00 6.07 25.28
CA ALA A 300 -5.84 6.66 26.31
C ALA A 300 -7.26 6.94 25.81
N VAL A 301 -8.20 7.06 26.74
CA VAL A 301 -9.56 7.57 26.49
C VAL A 301 -9.72 8.90 27.22
N ILE A 302 -10.03 9.95 26.46
CA ILE A 302 -10.27 11.31 26.94
C ILE A 302 -11.62 11.75 26.38
N ASN A 303 -12.57 12.11 27.24
CA ASN A 303 -13.91 12.59 26.87
C ASN A 303 -14.60 11.71 25.79
N ASP A 304 -14.70 10.40 26.06
CA ASP A 304 -15.26 9.35 25.17
C ASP A 304 -14.64 9.25 23.76
N LYS A 305 -13.41 9.74 23.61
CA LYS A 305 -12.63 9.68 22.36
C LYS A 305 -11.27 9.04 22.61
N PRO A 306 -10.78 8.17 21.70
CA PRO A 306 -9.48 7.54 21.84
C PRO A 306 -8.35 8.47 21.39
N VAL A 307 -7.24 8.43 22.11
CA VAL A 307 -6.00 9.12 21.76
C VAL A 307 -4.87 8.10 21.69
N PHE A 308 -4.23 8.03 20.52
CA PHE A 308 -3.15 7.09 20.22
C PHE A 308 -1.81 7.82 20.20
N GLY A 309 -0.96 7.60 21.20
CA GLY A 309 0.43 8.02 21.20
C GLY A 309 1.30 6.99 20.45
N LEU A 310 1.72 7.34 19.24
CA LEU A 310 2.54 6.50 18.37
C LEU A 310 4.04 6.87 18.49
N PRO A 311 4.94 5.89 18.26
CA PRO A 311 6.39 6.13 18.20
C PRO A 311 6.78 7.30 17.28
N GLY A 312 7.90 7.95 17.60
CA GLY A 312 8.56 8.89 16.65
C GLY A 312 9.24 8.20 15.47
N ASN A 313 9.74 6.97 15.62
CA ASN A 313 10.42 6.25 14.54
C ASN A 313 9.42 5.82 13.44
N PRO A 314 9.54 6.29 12.17
CA PRO A 314 8.44 6.21 11.20
C PRO A 314 7.92 4.81 10.86
N VAL A 315 8.79 3.79 10.81
CA VAL A 315 8.34 2.41 10.53
C VAL A 315 7.53 1.86 11.71
N SER A 316 7.85 2.26 12.94
CA SER A 316 7.09 1.90 14.14
C SER A 316 5.73 2.62 14.17
N ALA A 317 5.69 3.91 13.79
CA ALA A 317 4.45 4.68 13.70
C ALA A 317 3.47 4.07 12.68
N LEU A 318 3.95 3.76 11.48
CA LEU A 318 3.17 3.11 10.44
C LEU A 318 2.71 1.70 10.83
N MET A 319 3.57 0.89 11.45
CA MET A 319 3.21 -0.46 11.90
C MET A 319 2.11 -0.42 12.97
N ASN A 320 2.23 0.45 13.97
CA ASN A 320 1.21 0.60 15.01
C ASN A 320 -0.09 1.23 14.45
N PHE A 321 -0.01 2.10 13.45
CA PHE A 321 -1.20 2.60 12.74
C PHE A 321 -1.94 1.46 12.03
N GLU A 322 -1.25 0.63 11.24
CA GLU A 322 -1.86 -0.49 10.50
C GLU A 322 -2.45 -1.57 11.41
N LEU A 323 -1.85 -1.80 12.58
CA LEU A 323 -2.22 -2.88 13.51
C LEU A 323 -3.23 -2.47 14.61
N ILE A 324 -3.34 -1.19 14.94
CA ILE A 324 -4.17 -0.71 16.07
C ILE A 324 -5.15 0.37 15.61
N VAL A 325 -4.64 1.50 15.12
CA VAL A 325 -5.44 2.69 14.82
C VAL A 325 -6.42 2.42 13.67
N LYS A 326 -5.92 1.86 12.56
CA LYS A 326 -6.72 1.52 11.38
C LYS A 326 -7.82 0.49 11.70
N PRO A 327 -7.55 -0.67 12.35
CA PRO A 327 -8.61 -1.59 12.76
C PRO A 327 -9.70 -0.94 13.61
N TYR A 328 -9.34 -0.06 14.54
CA TYR A 328 -10.31 0.66 15.38
C TYR A 328 -11.13 1.69 14.58
N LEU A 329 -10.48 2.48 13.70
CA LEU A 329 -11.17 3.40 12.78
C LEU A 329 -12.12 2.67 11.81
N MET A 330 -11.74 1.48 11.34
CA MET A 330 -12.58 0.62 10.51
C MET A 330 -13.82 0.18 11.30
N LYS A 331 -13.65 -0.32 12.53
CA LYS A 331 -14.78 -0.68 13.41
C LYS A 331 -15.71 0.51 13.68
N LEU A 332 -15.18 1.71 13.96
CA LEU A 332 -15.96 2.95 14.06
C LEU A 332 -16.72 3.32 12.78
N SER A 333 -16.26 2.87 11.61
CA SER A 333 -16.90 3.09 10.31
C SER A 333 -17.86 1.97 9.90
N GLY A 334 -18.17 1.03 10.80
CA GLY A 334 -18.96 -0.17 10.50
C GLY A 334 -18.24 -1.22 9.65
N LEU A 335 -16.96 -1.03 9.33
CA LEU A 335 -16.13 -1.97 8.57
C LEU A 335 -15.53 -3.02 9.50
N LYS A 336 -15.59 -4.29 9.08
CA LYS A 336 -14.78 -5.37 9.67
C LYS A 336 -13.34 -5.25 9.12
N PRO A 337 -12.30 -5.20 9.97
CA PRO A 337 -10.92 -5.25 9.48
C PRO A 337 -10.69 -6.54 8.68
N PRO A 338 -10.12 -6.48 7.45
CA PRO A 338 -9.89 -7.66 6.63
C PRO A 338 -8.83 -8.55 7.28
N LYS A 339 -8.94 -9.87 7.10
CA LYS A 339 -7.83 -10.78 7.40
C LYS A 339 -6.65 -10.38 6.50
N PRO A 340 -5.44 -10.17 7.05
CA PRO A 340 -4.26 -9.88 6.24
C PRO A 340 -4.03 -10.99 5.21
N GLN A 341 -3.86 -10.64 3.93
CA GLN A 341 -3.48 -11.60 2.91
C GLN A 341 -2.00 -11.97 3.08
N SER A 342 -1.72 -13.27 3.17
CA SER A 342 -0.36 -13.82 3.13
C SER A 342 -0.16 -14.72 1.92
N ILE A 343 1.11 -14.88 1.53
CA ILE A 343 1.57 -15.95 0.65
C ILE A 343 2.57 -16.83 1.41
N LYS A 344 2.58 -18.13 1.10
CA LYS A 344 3.64 -19.03 1.56
C LYS A 344 4.90 -18.80 0.74
N ALA A 345 6.04 -18.66 1.41
CA ALA A 345 7.35 -18.53 0.78
C ALA A 345 8.43 -19.25 1.60
N THR A 346 9.45 -19.78 0.94
CA THR A 346 10.62 -20.37 1.58
C THR A 346 11.58 -19.27 2.02
N LEU A 347 11.95 -19.22 3.29
CA LEU A 347 12.92 -18.24 3.78
C LEU A 347 14.31 -18.52 3.20
N ALA A 348 14.94 -17.52 2.59
CA ALA A 348 16.26 -17.63 1.95
C ALA A 348 17.42 -17.13 2.83
N THR A 349 17.12 -16.44 3.94
CA THR A 349 18.11 -15.77 4.81
C THR A 349 17.75 -15.95 6.27
N MET A 350 18.71 -16.26 7.15
CA MET A 350 18.44 -16.32 8.59
C MET A 350 17.95 -14.96 9.10
N VAL A 351 16.84 -14.94 9.85
CA VAL A 351 16.29 -13.73 10.49
C VAL A 351 15.94 -14.01 11.95
N LYS A 352 16.16 -13.01 12.83
CA LYS A 352 16.01 -13.17 14.28
C LYS A 352 14.98 -12.18 14.83
N GLY A 353 13.99 -12.70 15.55
CA GLY A 353 13.03 -11.91 16.31
C GLY A 353 13.66 -11.23 17.53
N ALA A 354 13.02 -10.19 18.04
CA ALA A 354 13.35 -9.62 19.34
C ALA A 354 12.72 -10.47 20.46
N LYS A 355 13.54 -10.98 21.39
CA LYS A 355 13.05 -11.79 22.52
C LYS A 355 11.90 -11.10 23.26
N GLY A 356 10.81 -11.86 23.49
CA GLY A 356 9.59 -11.38 24.16
C GLY A 356 8.77 -10.35 23.39
N ARG A 357 9.04 -10.13 22.08
CA ARG A 357 8.32 -9.14 21.26
C ARG A 357 8.04 -9.64 19.84
N ARG A 358 6.78 -9.59 19.44
CA ARG A 358 6.33 -9.97 18.11
C ARG A 358 7.03 -9.08 17.09
N THR A 359 7.79 -9.71 16.21
CA THR A 359 8.68 -9.00 15.29
C THR A 359 8.12 -9.08 13.88
N TYR A 360 7.67 -7.93 13.39
CA TYR A 360 7.21 -7.72 12.02
C TYR A 360 8.44 -7.44 11.17
N TYR A 361 9.04 -8.49 10.60
CA TYR A 361 10.33 -8.43 9.92
C TYR A 361 10.12 -8.24 8.42
N PRO A 362 10.53 -7.11 7.81
CA PRO A 362 10.32 -6.84 6.39
C PRO A 362 11.12 -7.79 5.49
N VAL A 363 10.51 -8.19 4.38
CA VAL A 363 11.13 -9.09 3.40
C VAL A 363 10.92 -8.59 1.97
N LYS A 364 11.86 -8.92 1.09
CA LYS A 364 11.60 -8.96 -0.35
C LYS A 364 11.24 -10.40 -0.78
N VAL A 365 10.32 -10.54 -1.72
CA VAL A 365 9.82 -11.82 -2.23
C VAL A 365 10.12 -11.95 -3.71
N PHE A 366 10.73 -13.07 -4.08
CA PHE A 366 11.02 -13.42 -5.47
C PHE A 366 10.41 -14.77 -5.80
N LYS A 367 10.12 -15.00 -7.07
CA LYS A 367 9.67 -16.29 -7.60
C LYS A 367 10.88 -17.04 -8.17
N GLY A 368 11.02 -18.31 -7.81
CA GLY A 368 12.01 -19.26 -8.34
C GLY A 368 11.37 -20.61 -8.65
N ARG A 369 12.19 -21.65 -8.80
CA ARG A 369 11.76 -23.00 -9.22
C ARG A 369 10.76 -23.65 -8.24
N GLY A 370 10.98 -23.52 -6.94
CA GLY A 370 10.13 -24.07 -5.88
C GLY A 370 8.95 -23.19 -5.45
N GLY A 371 8.65 -22.10 -6.17
CA GLY A 371 7.59 -21.15 -5.81
C GLY A 371 8.14 -19.80 -5.36
N TYR A 372 7.67 -19.27 -4.23
CA TYR A 372 8.12 -17.99 -3.68
C TYR A 372 9.21 -18.15 -2.63
N TYR A 373 10.17 -17.23 -2.61
CA TYR A 373 11.29 -17.19 -1.67
C TYR A 373 11.36 -15.80 -1.01
N ALA A 374 11.55 -15.78 0.31
CA ALA A 374 11.56 -14.56 1.13
C ALA A 374 12.97 -14.22 1.61
N PHE A 375 13.41 -12.98 1.38
CA PHE A 375 14.73 -12.47 1.70
C PHE A 375 14.61 -11.34 2.73
N GLY A 376 15.25 -11.51 3.89
CA GLY A 376 15.15 -10.60 5.03
C GLY A 376 15.81 -9.25 4.77
N VAL A 377 15.02 -8.18 4.73
CA VAL A 377 15.55 -6.82 4.58
C VAL A 377 16.08 -6.35 5.93
N SER A 378 17.41 -6.29 6.05
CA SER A 378 18.06 -5.64 7.19
C SER A 378 17.62 -4.17 7.26
N PHE A 379 16.99 -3.81 8.37
CA PHE A 379 16.42 -2.49 8.63
C PHE A 379 16.48 -2.19 10.13
N GLU A 380 16.41 -0.91 10.47
CA GLU A 380 15.98 -0.48 11.80
C GLU A 380 14.76 0.44 11.72
N SER A 381 14.10 0.63 12.85
CA SER A 381 12.78 1.26 12.94
C SER A 381 12.66 2.69 12.39
N TYR A 382 13.77 3.39 12.16
CA TYR A 382 13.82 4.71 11.51
C TYR A 382 14.01 4.64 9.98
N MET A 383 14.41 3.49 9.42
CA MET A 383 14.81 3.32 8.01
C MET A 383 13.61 3.19 7.06
N ILE A 384 12.77 4.22 6.97
CA ILE A 384 11.55 4.20 6.15
C ILE A 384 11.80 3.84 4.68
N GLY A 385 12.92 4.26 4.08
CA GLY A 385 13.28 3.87 2.71
C GLY A 385 13.54 2.37 2.51
N LYS A 386 14.13 1.68 3.50
CA LYS A 386 14.31 0.22 3.47
C LYS A 386 12.96 -0.50 3.62
N PHE A 387 12.11 -0.02 4.52
CA PHE A 387 10.74 -0.54 4.67
C PHE A 387 9.92 -0.34 3.39
N PHE A 388 9.95 0.84 2.78
CA PHE A 388 9.30 1.13 1.50
C PHE A 388 9.82 0.25 0.35
N SER A 389 11.09 -0.18 0.39
CA SER A 389 11.65 -1.12 -0.60
C SER A 389 11.26 -2.59 -0.38
N SER A 390 10.58 -2.92 0.72
CA SER A 390 10.18 -4.30 1.05
C SER A 390 8.84 -4.66 0.40
N ASP A 391 8.61 -5.94 0.10
CA ASP A 391 7.36 -6.38 -0.54
C ASP A 391 6.27 -6.71 0.48
N GLY A 392 6.70 -7.15 1.66
CA GLY A 392 5.87 -7.59 2.76
C GLY A 392 6.68 -7.67 4.05
N TYR A 393 6.09 -8.32 5.05
CA TYR A 393 6.77 -8.71 6.27
C TYR A 393 6.35 -10.13 6.68
N ILE A 394 7.24 -10.82 7.39
CA ILE A 394 6.89 -12.03 8.15
C ILE A 394 6.60 -11.65 9.61
N ILE A 395 5.82 -12.47 10.31
CA ILE A 395 5.55 -12.30 11.74
C ILE A 395 6.34 -13.35 12.52
N ILE A 396 7.34 -12.93 13.28
CA ILE A 396 8.07 -13.78 14.22
C ILE A 396 7.41 -13.65 15.59
N SER A 397 6.93 -14.77 16.14
CA SER A 397 6.25 -14.83 17.44
C SER A 397 7.12 -14.32 18.58
N GLU A 398 6.53 -13.56 19.51
CA GLU A 398 7.12 -13.14 20.79
C GLU A 398 7.61 -14.31 21.65
N PHE A 399 7.06 -15.51 21.44
CA PHE A 399 7.38 -16.75 22.16
C PHE A 399 8.49 -17.58 21.48
N ARG A 400 8.99 -17.20 20.30
CA ARG A 400 10.06 -17.92 19.60
C ARG A 400 11.43 -17.31 19.91
N ASP A 401 12.22 -18.00 20.75
CA ASP A 401 13.59 -17.62 21.08
C ASP A 401 14.63 -17.97 19.99
N SER A 402 14.34 -18.95 19.13
CA SER A 402 15.22 -19.36 18.03
C SER A 402 15.09 -18.45 16.79
N PRO A 403 16.17 -18.17 16.05
CA PRO A 403 16.07 -17.57 14.72
C PRO A 403 15.19 -18.42 13.79
N LEU A 404 14.63 -17.79 12.76
CA LEU A 404 14.16 -18.49 11.57
C LEU A 404 15.37 -18.74 10.66
N ILE A 405 15.54 -19.98 10.18
CA ILE A 405 16.67 -20.40 9.35
C ILE A 405 16.28 -20.53 7.86
N PRO A 406 17.25 -20.42 6.92
CA PRO A 406 16.98 -20.69 5.51
C PRO A 406 16.36 -22.09 5.32
N GLY A 407 15.36 -22.18 4.44
CA GLY A 407 14.56 -23.38 4.20
C GLY A 407 13.24 -23.45 4.98
N GLU A 408 13.05 -22.67 6.05
CA GLU A 408 11.74 -22.64 6.73
C GLU A 408 10.65 -22.00 5.86
N LEU A 409 9.47 -22.64 5.80
CA LEU A 409 8.30 -22.11 5.11
C LEU A 409 7.58 -21.07 5.98
N VAL A 410 7.43 -19.84 5.48
CA VAL A 410 6.88 -18.70 6.23
C VAL A 410 5.68 -18.07 5.52
N ASP A 411 4.78 -17.47 6.30
CA ASP A 411 3.74 -16.56 5.80
C ASP A 411 4.31 -15.15 5.62
N VAL A 412 4.36 -14.68 4.37
CA VAL A 412 4.68 -13.29 4.05
C VAL A 412 3.40 -12.51 3.83
N TYR A 413 3.16 -11.52 4.68
CA TYR A 413 2.05 -10.57 4.57
C TYR A 413 2.45 -9.42 3.65
N LEU A 414 1.76 -9.27 2.52
CA LEU A 414 2.15 -8.34 1.45
C LEU A 414 1.70 -6.90 1.73
N LEU A 415 2.53 -5.92 1.35
CA LEU A 415 2.19 -4.49 1.38
C LEU A 415 1.39 -4.06 0.14
N SER A 416 1.60 -4.72 -1.01
CA SER A 416 0.76 -4.65 -2.21
C SER A 416 1.08 -5.85 -3.11
N ASN A 417 0.08 -6.43 -3.75
CA ASN A 417 0.25 -7.55 -4.70
C ASN A 417 1.01 -7.12 -5.97
N GLU A 418 0.96 -5.84 -6.35
CA GLU A 418 1.70 -5.28 -7.49
C GLU A 418 3.22 -5.42 -7.33
N ARG A 419 3.72 -5.51 -6.10
CA ARG A 419 5.15 -5.64 -5.79
C ARG A 419 5.73 -7.00 -6.23
N LEU A 420 4.88 -7.95 -6.61
CA LEU A 420 5.27 -9.20 -7.25
C LEU A 420 5.36 -9.12 -8.79
N ASN A 421 4.92 -8.02 -9.40
CA ASN A 421 4.94 -7.79 -10.85
C ASN A 421 6.27 -7.15 -11.30
N TYR A 422 7.26 -7.99 -11.59
CA TYR A 422 8.56 -7.59 -12.11
C TYR A 422 8.94 -8.43 -13.34
N SER A 423 9.83 -7.89 -14.18
CA SER A 423 10.30 -8.52 -15.42
C SER A 423 11.69 -9.13 -15.31
N VAL A 424 12.54 -8.59 -14.41
CA VAL A 424 13.91 -9.06 -14.19
C VAL A 424 14.25 -8.97 -12.69
N ALA A 425 14.70 -10.08 -12.11
CA ALA A 425 15.28 -10.18 -10.78
C ALA A 425 16.81 -10.04 -10.81
N CYS A 426 17.34 -9.04 -10.11
CA CYS A 426 18.77 -8.74 -10.02
C CYS A 426 19.31 -9.01 -8.60
N PHE A 427 20.38 -9.77 -8.47
CA PHE A 427 20.98 -10.14 -7.16
C PHE A 427 22.48 -9.85 -7.07
N GLY A 428 22.97 -9.57 -5.87
CA GLY A 428 24.41 -9.50 -5.56
C GLY A 428 24.95 -8.09 -5.30
N GLU A 429 26.19 -7.82 -5.70
CA GLU A 429 26.96 -6.62 -5.34
C GLU A 429 26.83 -5.49 -6.39
N GLU A 430 27.02 -4.23 -5.98
CA GLU A 430 27.09 -3.03 -6.85
C GLU A 430 25.98 -2.88 -7.94
N LEU A 431 24.79 -3.42 -7.68
CA LEU A 431 23.67 -3.51 -8.62
C LEU A 431 23.13 -2.18 -9.16
N ASP A 432 23.42 -1.04 -8.51
CA ASP A 432 22.81 0.25 -8.81
C ASP A 432 22.95 0.68 -10.27
N LEU A 433 24.13 0.55 -10.87
CA LEU A 433 24.38 1.00 -12.25
C LEU A 433 23.54 0.22 -13.26
N ILE A 434 23.60 -1.12 -13.18
CA ILE A 434 22.90 -2.04 -14.09
C ILE A 434 21.38 -1.93 -13.90
N THR A 435 20.91 -1.90 -12.65
CA THR A 435 19.48 -1.84 -12.35
C THR A 435 18.85 -0.49 -12.72
N ASN A 436 19.61 0.61 -12.65
CA ASN A 436 19.11 1.93 -13.09
C ASN A 436 19.10 2.08 -14.61
N LYS A 437 20.11 1.57 -15.35
CA LYS A 437 20.09 1.52 -16.82
C LYS A 437 18.98 0.61 -17.35
N LEU A 438 18.77 -0.57 -16.74
CA LEU A 438 17.60 -1.41 -17.05
C LEU A 438 16.26 -0.65 -16.85
N ARG A 439 16.14 0.14 -15.77
CA ARG A 439 14.95 0.96 -15.51
C ARG A 439 14.76 2.10 -16.53
N SER A 440 15.83 2.69 -17.07
CA SER A 440 15.72 3.69 -18.14
C SER A 440 15.24 3.09 -19.46
N GLU A 441 15.58 1.82 -19.73
CA GLU A 441 15.00 1.05 -20.84
C GLU A 441 13.57 0.51 -20.54
N GLY A 442 12.89 1.03 -19.51
CA GLY A 442 11.51 0.68 -19.16
C GLY A 442 11.32 -0.67 -18.46
N VAL A 443 12.41 -1.39 -18.13
CA VAL A 443 12.33 -2.72 -17.51
C VAL A 443 11.87 -2.63 -16.06
N LYS A 444 10.88 -3.45 -15.69
CA LYS A 444 10.46 -3.61 -14.28
C LYS A 444 11.49 -4.44 -13.49
N VAL A 445 12.54 -3.78 -13.02
CA VAL A 445 13.64 -4.40 -12.27
C VAL A 445 13.34 -4.51 -10.79
N LYS A 446 13.50 -5.73 -10.26
CA LYS A 446 13.47 -6.01 -8.82
C LYS A 446 14.84 -6.47 -8.34
N ASP A 447 15.38 -5.80 -7.32
CA ASP A 447 16.76 -6.00 -6.87
C ASP A 447 16.86 -6.58 -5.45
N TYR A 448 17.95 -7.29 -5.14
CA TYR A 448 18.34 -7.63 -3.78
C TYR A 448 19.86 -7.70 -3.63
N ILE A 449 20.41 -6.82 -2.80
CA ILE A 449 21.85 -6.78 -2.53
C ILE A 449 22.23 -7.92 -1.60
N CYS A 450 23.16 -8.78 -2.02
CA CYS A 450 23.62 -9.93 -1.24
C CYS A 450 25.09 -10.29 -1.48
N SER A 451 25.65 -11.11 -0.59
CA SER A 451 27.02 -11.62 -0.68
C SER A 451 27.12 -12.88 -1.55
N PRO A 452 28.32 -13.23 -2.06
CA PRO A 452 28.49 -14.34 -3.02
C PRO A 452 27.92 -15.71 -2.60
N PRO A 453 27.97 -16.15 -1.33
CA PRO A 453 27.33 -17.41 -0.92
C PRO A 453 25.82 -17.47 -1.20
N LEU A 454 25.11 -16.33 -1.08
CA LEU A 454 23.69 -16.25 -1.43
C LEU A 454 23.47 -16.09 -2.93
N THR A 455 24.44 -15.53 -3.67
CA THR A 455 24.35 -15.47 -5.14
C THR A 455 24.31 -16.87 -5.78
N LYS A 456 25.03 -17.86 -5.23
CA LYS A 456 24.90 -19.26 -5.66
C LYS A 456 23.47 -19.78 -5.44
N PHE A 457 22.92 -19.64 -4.23
CA PHE A 457 21.57 -20.14 -3.91
C PHE A 457 20.49 -19.61 -4.88
N VAL A 458 20.53 -18.31 -5.22
CA VAL A 458 19.53 -17.73 -6.15
C VAL A 458 19.71 -18.12 -7.60
N ILE A 459 20.90 -18.61 -7.98
CA ILE A 459 21.18 -19.22 -9.29
C ILE A 459 20.62 -20.65 -9.33
N ASP A 460 20.95 -21.46 -8.33
CA ASP A 460 20.58 -22.88 -8.22
C ASP A 460 19.05 -23.07 -8.13
N GLU A 461 18.37 -22.17 -7.40
CA GLU A 461 16.90 -22.16 -7.24
C GLU A 461 16.17 -21.37 -8.34
N TYR A 462 16.88 -20.89 -9.38
CA TYR A 462 16.32 -20.15 -10.53
C TYR A 462 15.58 -18.84 -10.15
N ILE A 463 15.94 -18.25 -9.01
CA ILE A 463 15.30 -17.04 -8.44
C ILE A 463 15.81 -15.76 -9.11
N ALA A 464 17.08 -15.72 -9.49
CA ALA A 464 17.68 -14.59 -10.18
C ALA A 464 17.54 -14.72 -11.70
N ASP A 465 17.43 -13.58 -12.39
CA ASP A 465 17.57 -13.48 -13.84
C ASP A 465 18.95 -12.90 -14.23
N LEU A 466 19.49 -12.05 -13.36
CA LEU A 466 20.80 -11.40 -13.46
C LEU A 466 21.47 -11.34 -12.08
N VAL A 467 22.78 -11.59 -12.04
CA VAL A 467 23.59 -11.65 -10.82
C VAL A 467 24.91 -10.93 -11.01
N VAL A 468 25.32 -10.09 -10.05
CA VAL A 468 26.65 -9.48 -9.98
C VAL A 468 27.38 -10.02 -8.75
N THR A 469 28.56 -10.62 -8.92
CA THR A 469 29.34 -11.22 -7.83
C THR A 469 30.83 -11.06 -8.08
N SER A 470 31.66 -10.90 -7.04
CA SER A 470 33.12 -11.01 -7.18
C SER A 470 33.67 -12.43 -7.12
N GLU A 471 32.80 -13.43 -6.89
CA GLU A 471 33.17 -14.85 -6.85
C GLU A 471 32.20 -15.68 -7.70
N LEU A 472 32.73 -16.47 -8.64
CA LEU A 472 31.93 -17.38 -9.45
C LEU A 472 31.51 -18.62 -8.65
N PRO A 473 30.25 -19.09 -8.77
CA PRO A 473 29.88 -20.44 -8.39
C PRO A 473 30.75 -21.49 -9.12
N LYS A 474 31.17 -22.55 -8.42
CA LYS A 474 31.98 -23.65 -9.00
C LYS A 474 31.31 -24.33 -10.20
N GLU A 475 29.98 -24.36 -10.21
CA GLU A 475 29.15 -24.89 -11.28
C GLU A 475 28.13 -23.81 -11.65
N ILE A 476 27.93 -23.58 -12.95
CA ILE A 476 27.04 -22.54 -13.46
C ILE A 476 26.01 -23.23 -14.37
N PRO A 477 24.70 -23.17 -14.06
CA PRO A 477 23.68 -23.87 -14.84
C PRO A 477 23.64 -23.42 -16.30
N LYS A 478 23.42 -24.37 -17.22
CA LYS A 478 23.61 -24.18 -18.67
C LYS A 478 22.78 -23.03 -19.28
N GLN A 479 21.69 -22.59 -18.66
CA GLN A 479 20.88 -21.46 -19.11
C GLN A 479 21.49 -20.08 -18.83
N TYR A 480 22.53 -19.96 -17.98
CA TYR A 480 23.22 -18.69 -17.73
C TYR A 480 24.39 -18.47 -18.70
N GLY A 481 24.59 -17.23 -19.11
CA GLY A 481 25.84 -16.69 -19.63
C GLY A 481 26.64 -16.03 -18.51
N VAL A 482 27.92 -15.78 -18.76
CA VAL A 482 28.86 -15.13 -17.83
C VAL A 482 29.67 -14.09 -18.59
N MET A 483 29.86 -12.91 -18.00
CA MET A 483 30.79 -11.88 -18.47
C MET A 483 31.71 -11.42 -17.34
N GLU A 484 33.00 -11.32 -17.63
CA GLU A 484 34.03 -10.89 -16.69
C GLU A 484 34.36 -9.40 -16.88
N PHE A 485 34.24 -8.62 -15.82
CA PHE A 485 34.62 -7.21 -15.74
C PHE A 485 35.88 -7.09 -14.87
N ARG A 486 37.05 -7.05 -15.51
CA ARG A 486 38.32 -6.83 -14.81
C ARG A 486 38.45 -5.36 -14.41
N LEU A 487 38.22 -5.07 -13.14
CA LEU A 487 38.50 -3.74 -12.58
C LEU A 487 40.02 -3.57 -12.52
N LYS A 488 40.59 -2.92 -13.54
CA LYS A 488 42.04 -2.68 -13.65
C LYS A 488 42.62 -1.86 -12.49
N TYR A 489 41.81 -1.00 -11.88
CA TYR A 489 42.23 -0.14 -10.78
C TYR A 489 41.16 -0.08 -9.70
N VAL A 490 41.56 -0.36 -8.46
CA VAL A 490 40.78 -0.11 -7.25
C VAL A 490 41.50 0.99 -6.46
N LEU A 491 40.87 2.16 -6.33
CA LEU A 491 41.45 3.30 -5.61
C LEU A 491 41.36 3.07 -4.09
N ALA A 492 42.43 2.53 -3.51
CA ALA A 492 42.63 2.43 -2.07
C ALA A 492 43.56 3.55 -1.58
N GLY A 493 43.00 4.60 -0.97
CA GLY A 493 43.76 5.74 -0.43
C GLY A 493 44.17 5.57 1.03
N ARG A 494 45.42 5.91 1.37
CA ARG A 494 45.86 6.27 2.74
C ARG A 494 46.34 7.73 2.72
N VAL A 495 46.16 8.43 3.83
CA VAL A 495 46.16 9.91 3.88
C VAL A 495 47.51 10.49 4.34
N GLY A 496 47.97 11.55 3.65
CA GLY A 496 49.15 12.35 4.00
C GLY A 496 50.38 12.08 3.11
N SER A 497 51.09 13.08 2.56
CA SER A 497 50.90 14.54 2.59
C SER A 497 51.47 15.21 1.32
N GLN A 498 50.97 16.40 0.97
CA GLN A 498 51.37 17.27 -0.17
C GLN A 498 51.92 16.56 -1.43
N ILE A 499 51.00 15.99 -2.23
CA ILE A 499 51.31 15.61 -3.61
C ILE A 499 51.20 16.84 -4.52
N ALA A 500 52.25 17.15 -5.28
CA ALA A 500 52.18 18.08 -6.40
C ALA A 500 51.43 17.41 -7.57
N LEU A 501 50.09 17.54 -7.57
CA LEU A 501 49.23 16.90 -8.57
C LEU A 501 49.36 17.57 -9.95
N PRO A 502 49.27 16.80 -11.04
CA PRO A 502 49.33 17.34 -12.39
C PRO A 502 48.15 18.29 -12.66
N ARG A 503 48.40 19.40 -13.37
CA ARG A 503 47.35 20.33 -13.79
C ARG A 503 46.54 19.70 -14.92
N TYR A 504 45.26 19.42 -14.66
CA TYR A 504 44.29 19.02 -15.67
C TYR A 504 43.72 20.25 -16.41
N PRO A 505 43.09 20.08 -17.59
CA PRO A 505 42.39 21.16 -18.27
C PRO A 505 41.25 21.72 -17.40
N ARG A 506 41.19 23.06 -17.33
CA ARG A 506 40.21 23.79 -16.50
C ARG A 506 38.77 23.47 -16.88
N GLY A 507 37.92 23.27 -15.88
CA GLY A 507 36.48 23.06 -16.03
C GLY A 507 36.08 21.60 -16.26
N THR A 508 36.98 20.64 -16.01
CA THR A 508 36.65 19.21 -16.11
C THR A 508 36.09 18.66 -14.80
N LEU A 509 35.14 17.72 -14.88
CA LEU A 509 34.59 17.02 -13.70
C LEU A 509 35.69 16.31 -12.89
N LEU A 510 36.75 15.87 -13.57
CA LEU A 510 37.92 15.24 -12.96
C LEU A 510 38.75 16.22 -12.12
N GLU A 511 38.95 17.45 -12.61
CA GLU A 511 39.59 18.53 -11.83
C GLU A 511 38.78 18.86 -10.57
N TYR A 512 37.44 18.92 -10.67
CA TYR A 512 36.57 19.17 -9.51
C TYR A 512 36.70 18.06 -8.46
N LEU A 513 36.53 16.79 -8.85
CA LEU A 513 36.61 15.64 -7.95
C LEU A 513 37.99 15.51 -7.29
N VAL A 514 39.07 15.74 -8.03
CA VAL A 514 40.44 15.71 -7.48
C VAL A 514 40.63 16.84 -6.46
N ASN A 515 40.18 18.06 -6.75
CA ASN A 515 40.30 19.19 -5.82
C ASN A 515 39.45 19.02 -4.54
N GLU A 516 38.26 18.39 -4.64
CA GLU A 516 37.43 18.07 -3.49
C GLU A 516 38.14 17.07 -2.55
N VAL A 517 38.79 16.04 -3.12
CA VAL A 517 39.56 15.03 -2.37
C VAL A 517 40.79 15.60 -1.64
N ILE A 518 41.51 16.57 -2.23
CA ILE A 518 42.71 17.17 -1.61
C ILE A 518 42.42 17.82 -0.25
N ASN A 519 41.30 18.53 -0.14
CA ASN A 519 40.99 19.34 1.05
C ASN A 519 40.64 18.51 2.30
N ILE A 520 40.25 17.24 2.12
CA ILE A 520 39.77 16.34 3.18
C ILE A 520 40.93 15.73 4.00
N LEU A 521 42.17 15.86 3.54
CA LEU A 521 43.32 15.05 3.97
C LEU A 521 44.04 15.51 5.26
N ARG A 522 43.32 16.04 6.26
CA ARG A 522 43.92 16.60 7.51
C ARG A 522 43.11 16.29 8.79
N LEU A 523 43.83 15.87 9.84
CA LEU A 523 43.48 15.82 11.29
C LEU A 523 42.71 14.61 11.88
N GLY A 524 43.02 14.34 13.16
CA GLY A 524 42.04 14.04 14.23
C GLY A 524 41.74 12.57 14.54
N GLU A 525 42.12 12.12 15.75
CA GLU A 525 42.14 10.73 16.24
C GLU A 525 40.92 9.86 15.86
N TYR A 526 41.20 8.67 15.33
CA TYR A 526 40.25 7.84 14.58
C TYR A 526 39.57 6.77 15.51
N THR A 527 38.24 6.59 15.43
CA THR A 527 37.46 5.55 16.15
C THR A 527 36.71 4.65 15.15
N GLU A 528 36.60 3.35 15.41
CA GLU A 528 35.90 2.41 14.50
C GLU A 528 34.37 2.57 14.55
N ILE A 529 33.74 2.77 13.39
CA ILE A 529 32.28 2.89 13.23
C ILE A 529 31.80 1.86 12.19
N PRO A 530 30.90 0.93 12.55
CA PRO A 530 30.39 -0.08 11.62
C PRO A 530 29.43 0.52 10.57
N VAL A 531 29.61 0.16 9.30
CA VAL A 531 28.83 0.66 8.17
C VAL A 531 28.06 -0.45 7.47
N ASN A 532 26.90 -0.11 6.90
CA ASN A 532 25.92 -1.08 6.35
C ASN A 532 25.93 -1.17 4.82
N SER A 533 26.73 -0.34 4.16
CA SER A 533 26.99 -0.32 2.70
C SER A 533 28.01 0.78 2.37
N SER A 534 28.60 0.73 1.17
CA SER A 534 29.44 1.79 0.58
C SER A 534 28.76 3.17 0.63
N LYS A 535 27.43 3.21 0.39
CA LYS A 535 26.61 4.43 0.49
C LYS A 535 26.48 4.94 1.93
N HIS A 536 26.37 4.07 2.93
CA HIS A 536 26.33 4.49 4.34
C HIS A 536 27.67 5.12 4.75
N ALA A 537 28.79 4.53 4.33
CA ALA A 537 30.13 5.10 4.57
C ALA A 537 30.28 6.48 3.90
N LEU A 538 29.89 6.63 2.63
CA LEU A 538 29.96 7.91 1.91
C LEU A 538 29.07 8.99 2.55
N ALA A 539 27.89 8.63 3.06
CA ALA A 539 27.03 9.56 3.77
C ALA A 539 27.66 10.04 5.10
N LEU A 540 28.25 9.13 5.87
CA LEU A 540 28.94 9.47 7.13
C LEU A 540 30.22 10.31 6.89
N LEU A 541 30.96 10.03 5.81
CA LEU A 541 32.09 10.86 5.36
C LEU A 541 31.62 12.29 5.00
N LYS A 542 30.60 12.43 4.15
CA LYS A 542 30.04 13.74 3.76
C LYS A 542 29.45 14.53 4.93
N ALA A 543 28.93 13.84 5.95
CA ALA A 543 28.41 14.46 7.17
C ALA A 543 29.47 14.73 8.25
N GLY A 544 30.75 14.39 8.00
CA GLY A 544 31.85 14.60 8.96
C GLY A 544 31.85 13.66 10.17
N TYR A 545 31.05 12.59 10.15
CA TYR A 545 31.05 11.56 11.19
C TYR A 545 32.15 10.50 11.00
N LEU A 546 32.75 10.44 9.80
CA LEU A 546 33.96 9.66 9.53
C LEU A 546 35.09 10.61 9.11
N THR A 547 36.19 10.59 9.86
CA THR A 547 37.53 10.99 9.38
C THR A 547 38.34 9.73 9.07
N LEU A 548 39.10 9.75 7.98
CA LEU A 548 39.91 8.62 7.51
C LEU A 548 41.28 8.57 8.21
N THR A 549 41.36 8.18 9.51
CA THR A 549 42.66 8.12 10.34
C THR A 549 43.09 6.58 10.12
N PRO A 550 44.28 6.28 9.53
CA PRO A 550 45.09 5.07 9.71
C PRO A 550 44.95 4.20 10.98
N LEU A 551 44.96 2.88 10.75
CA LEU A 551 45.05 1.81 11.75
C LEU A 551 46.32 1.83 12.64
N PRO A 552 46.30 1.18 13.84
CA PRO A 552 47.28 1.39 14.93
C PRO A 552 48.71 0.86 14.76
N LYS A 553 49.53 1.20 15.78
CA LYS A 553 51.00 1.27 15.79
C LYS A 553 51.78 -0.05 15.62
N TYR A 554 51.15 -1.22 15.60
CA TYR A 554 51.85 -2.51 15.42
C TYR A 554 51.96 -2.95 13.94
N LEU A 555 51.33 -2.22 13.01
CA LEU A 555 51.52 -2.35 11.56
C LEU A 555 52.48 -1.26 11.02
N VAL A 556 53.50 -0.90 11.82
CA VAL A 556 54.45 0.17 11.50
C VAL A 556 55.88 -0.37 11.45
N SER A 557 56.31 -0.72 10.24
CA SER A 557 57.68 -0.49 9.80
C SER A 557 57.64 0.23 8.44
N ASN A 558 58.67 1.04 8.18
CA ASN A 558 58.78 1.94 7.03
C ASN A 558 58.81 1.18 5.67
N GLU A 559 58.54 1.78 4.51
CA GLU A 559 58.42 3.20 4.16
C GLU A 559 57.56 3.41 2.88
N SER A 560 57.06 4.63 2.66
CA SER A 560 56.48 5.15 1.40
C SER A 560 55.16 4.55 0.87
N ILE A 561 54.44 5.35 0.07
CA ILE A 561 53.17 4.95 -0.58
C ILE A 561 53.46 4.01 -1.75
N VAL A 562 52.98 2.77 -1.67
CA VAL A 562 52.95 1.85 -2.81
C VAL A 562 51.58 1.94 -3.48
N ILE A 563 51.53 2.42 -4.73
CA ILE A 563 50.40 2.14 -5.61
C ILE A 563 50.47 0.64 -5.94
N ARG A 564 49.85 -0.18 -5.12
CA ARG A 564 49.63 -1.58 -5.48
C ARG A 564 48.44 -1.64 -6.43
N GLU A 565 48.71 -2.19 -7.61
CA GLU A 565 47.69 -2.93 -8.33
C GLU A 565 47.23 -4.06 -7.38
N LEU A 566 46.10 -3.85 -6.69
CA LEU A 566 45.35 -4.95 -6.07
C LEU A 566 44.84 -5.80 -7.24
N GLY A 567 45.62 -6.84 -7.56
CA GLY A 567 45.60 -7.56 -8.83
C GLY A 567 44.20 -7.81 -9.36
N SER A 568 43.93 -7.25 -10.56
CA SER A 568 42.66 -7.27 -11.30
C SER A 568 41.46 -7.90 -10.58
N ARG A 569 40.73 -7.13 -9.75
CA ARG A 569 39.50 -7.64 -9.13
C ARG A 569 38.43 -7.82 -10.22
N SER A 570 38.12 -9.07 -10.55
CA SER A 570 37.06 -9.39 -11.49
C SER A 570 35.69 -9.34 -10.79
N LEU A 571 34.78 -8.54 -11.34
CA LEU A 571 33.35 -8.69 -11.11
C LEU A 571 32.76 -9.55 -12.23
N TYR A 572 31.88 -10.47 -11.87
CA TYR A 572 31.23 -11.37 -12.80
C TYR A 572 29.74 -11.05 -12.88
N LEU A 573 29.29 -10.79 -14.10
CA LEU A 573 27.87 -10.69 -14.44
C LEU A 573 27.39 -12.03 -14.97
N LEU A 574 26.51 -12.69 -14.24
CA LEU A 574 25.80 -13.89 -14.70
C LEU A 574 24.38 -13.48 -15.10
N PHE A 575 23.86 -13.99 -16.19
CA PHE A 575 22.56 -13.61 -16.73
C PHE A 575 21.91 -14.75 -17.50
N LYS A 576 20.59 -14.92 -17.41
CA LYS A 576 19.88 -15.91 -18.26
C LYS A 576 20.10 -15.56 -19.72
N LYS A 577 20.43 -16.56 -20.56
CA LYS A 577 20.82 -16.36 -21.97
C LYS A 577 19.75 -15.68 -22.83
N GLU A 578 18.48 -15.84 -22.47
CA GLU A 578 17.35 -15.11 -23.07
C GLU A 578 17.46 -13.58 -22.91
N LEU A 579 18.06 -13.09 -21.82
CA LEU A 579 18.31 -11.66 -21.59
C LEU A 579 19.58 -11.14 -22.29
N SER A 580 20.29 -11.95 -23.09
CA SER A 580 21.56 -11.55 -23.70
C SER A 580 21.49 -10.29 -24.59
N GLY A 581 20.37 -10.06 -25.29
CA GLY A 581 20.13 -8.83 -26.04
C GLY A 581 19.97 -7.60 -25.13
N LEU A 582 19.19 -7.73 -24.07
CA LEU A 582 18.97 -6.69 -23.07
C LEU A 582 20.26 -6.35 -22.31
N VAL A 583 21.02 -7.38 -21.89
CA VAL A 583 22.32 -7.22 -21.23
C VAL A 583 23.32 -6.48 -22.13
N ARG A 584 23.36 -6.76 -23.43
CA ARG A 584 24.20 -6.00 -24.37
C ARG A 584 23.83 -4.51 -24.41
N CYS A 585 22.53 -4.19 -24.47
CA CYS A 585 22.02 -2.81 -24.49
C CYS A 585 22.23 -2.05 -23.17
N VAL A 586 22.37 -2.76 -22.04
CA VAL A 586 22.67 -2.20 -20.72
C VAL A 586 24.17 -1.97 -20.50
N LEU A 587 25.03 -2.64 -21.27
CA LEU A 587 26.49 -2.57 -21.18
C LEU A 587 27.14 -1.68 -22.24
N SER A 588 26.35 -1.23 -23.23
CA SER A 588 26.70 -0.20 -24.23
C SER A 588 26.30 1.19 -23.76
#